data_AF-A0A424PXX4-F1
#
_entry.id   AF-A0A424PXX4-F1
#
_cell.length_a   1.000
_cell.length_b   1.000
_cell.length_c   1.000
_cell.angle_alpha   90.00
_cell.angle_beta   90.00
_cell.angle_gamma   90.00
#
_symmetry.space_group_name_H-M   'P 1'
#
loop_
_entity.id
_entity.type
_entity.pdbx_description
1 polymer ?
#
loop_
_entity_poly.entity_id
_entity_poly.type
_entity_poly.pdbx_seq_one_letter_code
_entity_poly.pdbx_strand_id
1 'polypeptide(L)'
;MATVDSSTLIWAAGLLSIPLLLALPMRLGWRLFIGVGHEASQYRNTVLQIIDAGRQIAPFRATLDDVARSLHIRPSHQRLIEADLFHPLTLSHFILLPAIIIFPLAVIMALPVILIGFPVLLVIEYIFIRKGMLVRGLKTIEKMMHWQIIHIPKPHRGLAEDKAKMNEFSQHVIHFNHVPQGAFLGLFAWLIVHWTFNLESWGLEILFSTGLYIVLLGALGVLNAAFESDLVFVDPSKGRLVPVDQWLESILKPLVGIGLLFLIGRNLLDEARDGNAVLFALTVLTLLYGAAVVGIAFRWGYSIWRGSYVRDEFGAQVIETLNPLSYDLTRTKGRIEFHVRMVMKERLNTLSEVSIEQLSFADLQELPASENRGKIPDNPL
;
A
#
# COMPACT_ATOMS: atom_id res chain seq x y z
N MET A 1 -15.62 45.43 6.72
CA MET A 1 -14.55 44.41 6.82
C MET A 1 -14.76 43.69 8.15
N ALA A 2 -15.24 42.46 8.13
CA ALA A 2 -15.34 41.65 9.34
C ALA A 2 -13.94 41.44 9.92
N THR A 3 -13.76 41.75 11.19
CA THR A 3 -12.49 41.53 11.90
C THR A 3 -12.37 40.05 12.20
N VAL A 4 -11.26 39.44 11.78
CA VAL A 4 -10.96 38.03 12.10
C VAL A 4 -10.99 37.86 13.62
N ASP A 5 -11.78 36.91 14.11
CA ASP A 5 -11.74 36.53 15.52
C ASP A 5 -10.50 35.67 15.78
N SER A 6 -9.41 36.36 16.15
CA SER A 6 -8.11 35.74 16.43
C SER A 6 -8.18 34.68 17.54
N SER A 7 -9.11 34.83 18.50
CA SER A 7 -9.22 33.89 19.62
C SER A 7 -9.75 32.54 19.14
N THR A 8 -10.87 32.53 18.42
CA THR A 8 -11.46 31.30 17.87
C THR A 8 -10.56 30.66 16.82
N LEU A 9 -9.85 31.46 16.02
CA LEU A 9 -8.86 30.97 15.06
C LEU A 9 -7.71 30.22 15.77
N ILE A 10 -7.16 30.76 16.85
CA ILE A 10 -6.08 30.11 17.63
C ILE A 10 -6.58 28.81 18.25
N TRP A 11 -7.79 28.80 18.84
CA TRP A 11 -8.37 27.60 19.41
C TRP A 11 -8.62 26.52 18.36
N ALA A 12 -9.16 26.90 17.21
CA ALA A 12 -9.44 25.98 16.12
C ALA A 12 -8.14 25.41 15.50
N ALA A 13 -7.11 26.24 15.31
CA ALA A 13 -5.80 25.79 14.88
C ALA A 13 -5.15 24.84 15.91
N GLY A 14 -5.26 25.18 17.20
CA GLY A 14 -4.83 24.34 18.31
C GLY A 14 -5.52 22.97 18.27
N LEU A 15 -6.84 22.94 18.10
CA LEU A 15 -7.63 21.71 18.03
C LEU A 15 -7.21 20.82 16.84
N LEU A 16 -7.05 21.40 15.64
CA LEU A 16 -6.58 20.69 14.45
C LEU A 16 -5.15 20.15 14.60
N SER A 17 -4.33 20.76 15.45
CA SER A 17 -2.96 20.31 15.72
C SER A 17 -2.88 19.12 16.70
N ILE A 18 -3.94 18.84 17.48
CA ILE A 18 -3.93 17.78 18.51
C ILE A 18 -3.55 16.40 17.93
N PRO A 19 -4.16 15.91 16.84
CA PRO A 19 -3.79 14.61 16.28
C PRO A 19 -2.32 14.55 15.86
N LEU A 20 -1.78 15.67 15.34
CA LEU A 20 -0.38 15.76 14.93
C LEU A 20 0.56 15.70 16.14
N LEU A 21 0.23 16.44 17.21
CA LEU A 21 1.00 16.45 18.44
C LEU A 21 1.02 15.09 19.14
N LEU A 22 -0.10 14.35 19.11
CA LEU A 22 -0.19 13.00 19.65
C LEU A 22 0.51 11.95 18.75
N ALA A 23 0.51 12.16 17.44
CA ALA A 23 1.12 11.23 16.49
C ALA A 23 2.64 11.13 16.63
N LEU A 24 3.32 12.21 16.99
CA LEU A 24 4.79 12.26 17.15
C LEU A 24 5.32 11.33 18.25
N PRO A 25 4.91 11.46 19.53
CA PRO A 25 5.38 10.57 20.59
C PRO A 25 4.96 9.13 20.33
N MET A 26 3.80 8.90 19.73
CA MET A 26 3.32 7.55 19.41
C MET A 26 4.17 6.87 18.32
N ARG A 27 4.58 7.62 17.28
CA ARG A 27 5.53 7.14 16.27
C ARG A 27 6.88 6.80 16.89
N LEU A 28 7.34 7.60 17.84
CA LEU A 28 8.59 7.34 18.56
C LEU A 28 8.45 6.05 19.38
N GLY A 29 7.36 5.91 20.15
CA GLY A 29 7.05 4.69 20.90
C GLY A 29 6.99 3.44 20.03
N TRP A 30 6.38 3.53 18.84
CA TRP A 30 6.37 2.43 17.87
C TRP A 30 7.76 1.99 17.43
N ARG A 31 8.63 2.95 17.09
CA ARG A 31 10.01 2.66 16.71
C ARG A 31 10.79 2.02 17.86
N LEU A 32 10.52 2.46 19.09
CA LEU A 32 11.12 1.87 20.28
C LEU A 32 10.63 0.43 20.50
N PHE A 33 9.34 0.17 20.24
CA PHE A 33 8.71 -1.14 20.41
C PHE A 33 9.16 -2.17 19.36
N ILE A 34 9.28 -1.79 18.08
CA ILE A 34 9.66 -2.72 17.00
C ILE A 34 11.13 -3.11 17.05
N GLY A 35 12.02 -2.25 17.53
CA GLY A 35 13.41 -2.66 17.62
C GLY A 35 14.42 -1.56 17.86
N VAL A 36 14.71 -1.31 19.15
CA VAL A 36 16.02 -0.74 19.58
C VAL A 36 17.01 -1.84 19.96
N GLY A 37 16.55 -3.10 20.09
CA GLY A 37 17.41 -4.23 20.44
C GLY A 37 18.44 -4.54 19.34
N HIS A 38 19.65 -4.93 19.76
CA HIS A 38 20.73 -5.32 18.85
C HIS A 38 20.27 -6.46 17.91
N GLU A 39 19.55 -7.44 18.44
CA GLU A 39 18.98 -8.59 17.71
C GLU A 39 18.05 -8.16 16.57
N ALA A 40 17.08 -7.29 16.85
CA ALA A 40 16.12 -6.81 15.85
C ALA A 40 16.82 -6.00 14.74
N SER A 41 17.82 -5.19 15.11
CA SER A 41 18.64 -4.44 14.16
C SER A 41 19.47 -5.36 13.26
N GLN A 42 20.10 -6.39 13.83
CA GLN A 42 20.88 -7.38 13.09
C GLN A 42 20.01 -8.18 12.11
N TYR A 43 18.83 -8.61 12.56
CA TYR A 43 17.86 -9.28 11.69
C TYR A 43 17.42 -8.38 10.53
N ARG A 44 17.03 -7.14 10.83
CA ARG A 44 16.63 -6.14 9.82
C ARG A 44 17.73 -5.89 8.80
N ASN A 45 18.98 -5.78 9.22
CA ASN A 45 20.12 -5.60 8.33
C ASN A 45 20.32 -6.82 7.42
N THR A 46 20.09 -8.03 7.92
CA THR A 46 20.17 -9.26 7.11
C THR A 46 19.10 -9.27 6.02
N VAL A 47 17.87 -8.93 6.38
CA VAL A 47 16.76 -8.82 5.40
C VAL A 47 17.05 -7.70 4.40
N LEU A 48 17.53 -6.54 4.86
CA LEU A 48 17.93 -5.42 4.00
C LEU A 48 19.03 -5.81 3.02
N GLN A 49 20.02 -6.61 3.40
CA GLN A 49 21.06 -7.09 2.48
C GLN A 49 20.48 -7.92 1.33
N ILE A 50 19.45 -8.73 1.59
CA ILE A 50 18.77 -9.51 0.54
C ILE A 50 18.01 -8.58 -0.41
N ILE A 51 17.28 -7.61 0.15
CA ILE A 51 16.51 -6.61 -0.62
C ILE A 51 17.44 -5.71 -1.43
N ASP A 52 18.52 -5.22 -0.81
CA ASP A 52 19.52 -4.36 -1.44
C ASP A 52 20.26 -5.09 -2.56
N ALA A 53 20.40 -6.42 -2.46
CA ALA A 53 20.90 -7.27 -3.54
C ALA A 53 19.88 -7.48 -4.68
N GLY A 54 18.63 -7.03 -4.51
CA GLY A 54 17.54 -7.15 -5.49
C GLY A 54 16.85 -8.52 -5.50
N ARG A 55 17.14 -9.38 -4.52
CA ARG A 55 16.62 -10.75 -4.48
C ARG A 55 15.27 -10.83 -3.77
N GLN A 56 14.46 -11.80 -4.19
CA GLN A 56 13.25 -12.18 -3.46
C GLN A 56 13.60 -12.86 -2.14
N ILE A 57 12.70 -12.74 -1.17
CA ILE A 57 12.89 -13.20 0.20
C ILE A 57 12.38 -14.63 0.39
N ALA A 58 11.37 -15.04 -0.38
CA ALA A 58 10.79 -16.39 -0.30
C ALA A 58 11.85 -17.52 -0.38
N PRO A 59 12.85 -17.48 -1.30
CA PRO A 59 13.90 -18.51 -1.35
C PRO A 59 14.79 -18.56 -0.11
N PHE A 60 14.91 -17.45 0.63
CA PHE A 60 15.73 -17.33 1.83
C PHE A 60 14.94 -17.56 3.12
N ARG A 61 13.67 -17.97 3.05
CA ARG A 61 12.80 -18.09 4.24
C ARG A 61 13.41 -18.99 5.31
N ALA A 62 13.89 -20.18 4.95
CA ALA A 62 14.53 -21.10 5.89
C ALA A 62 15.75 -20.47 6.59
N THR A 63 16.62 -19.82 5.82
CA THR A 63 17.80 -19.14 6.37
C THR A 63 17.43 -17.98 7.29
N LEU A 64 16.39 -17.22 6.96
CA LEU A 64 15.90 -16.12 7.80
C LEU A 64 15.27 -16.63 9.08
N ASP A 65 14.54 -17.75 9.02
CA ASP A 65 13.98 -18.40 10.20
C ASP A 65 15.09 -18.93 11.13
N ASP A 66 16.18 -19.46 10.58
CA ASP A 66 17.35 -19.89 11.36
C ASP A 66 18.10 -18.71 12.00
N VAL A 67 18.29 -17.61 11.27
CA VAL A 67 18.88 -16.37 11.82
C VAL A 67 17.99 -15.83 12.94
N ALA A 68 16.67 -15.77 12.73
CA ALA A 68 15.71 -15.33 13.75
C ALA A 68 15.78 -16.21 15.01
N ARG A 69 15.87 -17.54 14.85
CA ARG A 69 16.07 -18.48 15.97
C ARG A 69 17.38 -18.23 16.71
N SER A 70 18.50 -18.02 16.00
CA SER A 70 19.80 -17.72 16.62
C SER A 70 19.79 -16.42 17.42
N LEU A 71 19.00 -15.44 16.97
CA LEU A 71 18.81 -14.15 17.62
C LEU A 71 17.67 -14.17 18.66
N HIS A 72 17.12 -15.34 18.97
CA HIS A 72 16.03 -15.53 19.95
C HIS A 72 14.77 -14.70 19.65
N ILE A 73 14.55 -14.35 18.38
CA ILE A 73 13.40 -13.57 17.94
C ILE A 73 12.21 -14.51 17.79
N ARG A 74 11.10 -14.17 18.46
CA ARG A 74 9.84 -14.91 18.31
C ARG A 74 9.32 -14.78 16.86
N PRO A 75 8.71 -15.83 16.28
CA PRO A 75 8.18 -15.78 14.91
C PRO A 75 7.19 -14.63 14.67
N SER A 76 6.37 -14.28 15.68
CA SER A 76 5.46 -13.14 15.60
C SER A 76 6.19 -11.79 15.51
N HIS A 77 7.30 -11.64 16.23
CA HIS A 77 8.12 -10.44 16.23
C HIS A 77 8.94 -10.34 14.94
N GLN A 78 9.45 -11.46 14.43
CA GLN A 78 10.11 -11.55 13.12
C GLN A 78 9.19 -11.04 11.99
N ARG A 79 7.95 -11.54 11.94
CA ARG A 79 6.94 -11.10 10.96
C ARG A 79 6.57 -9.63 11.13
N LEU A 80 6.58 -9.10 12.36
CA LEU A 80 6.34 -7.69 12.61
C LEU A 80 7.47 -6.81 12.07
N ILE A 81 8.73 -7.20 12.28
CA ILE A 81 9.90 -6.50 11.73
C ILE A 81 9.87 -6.52 10.20
N GLU A 82 9.56 -7.67 9.59
CA GLU A 82 9.40 -7.80 8.14
C GLU A 82 8.26 -6.91 7.61
N ALA A 83 7.09 -6.94 8.26
CA ALA A 83 5.95 -6.12 7.87
C ALA A 83 6.25 -4.61 7.95
N ASP A 84 6.90 -4.14 9.02
CA ASP A 84 7.32 -2.73 9.15
C ASP A 84 8.41 -2.35 8.12
N LEU A 85 9.27 -3.30 7.75
CA LEU A 85 10.28 -3.09 6.73
C LEU A 85 9.68 -2.90 5.33
N PHE A 86 8.69 -3.72 4.95
CA PHE A 86 8.03 -3.62 3.64
C PHE A 86 6.98 -2.50 3.59
N HIS A 87 6.33 -2.23 4.72
CA HIS A 87 5.21 -1.29 4.82
C HIS A 87 5.44 -0.31 5.98
N PRO A 88 6.40 0.63 5.83
CA PRO A 88 6.81 1.51 6.92
C PRO A 88 5.71 2.48 7.31
N LEU A 89 5.35 2.48 8.60
CA LEU A 89 4.33 3.38 9.14
C LEU A 89 4.86 4.82 9.24
N THR A 90 4.25 5.70 8.44
CA THR A 90 4.53 7.15 8.45
C THR A 90 3.70 7.91 9.50
N LEU A 91 3.99 9.19 9.71
CA LEU A 91 3.26 10.04 10.66
C LEU A 91 1.74 10.08 10.39
N SER A 92 1.34 10.08 9.12
CA SER A 92 -0.04 10.00 8.67
C SER A 92 -0.83 8.84 9.26
N HIS A 93 -0.16 7.72 9.51
CA HIS A 93 -0.76 6.55 10.13
C HIS A 93 -1.09 6.83 11.60
N PHE A 94 -0.13 7.37 12.35
CA PHE A 94 -0.30 7.67 13.77
C PHE A 94 -1.37 8.74 14.05
N ILE A 95 -1.59 9.68 13.13
CA ILE A 95 -2.71 10.64 13.21
C ILE A 95 -4.07 9.92 13.30
N LEU A 96 -4.21 8.78 12.61
CA LEU A 96 -5.44 8.01 12.49
C LEU A 96 -5.53 6.85 13.48
N LEU A 97 -4.50 6.62 14.30
CA LEU A 97 -4.49 5.52 15.26
C LEU A 97 -5.71 5.52 16.20
N PRO A 98 -6.22 6.67 16.70
CA PRO A 98 -7.45 6.67 17.49
C PRO A 98 -8.64 6.01 16.78
N ALA A 99 -8.77 6.19 15.45
CA ALA A 99 -9.83 5.55 14.67
C ALA A 99 -9.68 4.02 14.60
N ILE A 100 -8.46 3.49 14.65
CA ILE A 100 -8.23 2.04 14.67
C ILE A 100 -8.67 1.43 16.00
N ILE A 101 -8.39 2.11 17.12
CA ILE A 101 -8.75 1.61 18.45
C ILE A 101 -10.27 1.41 18.54
N ILE A 102 -11.04 2.34 17.99
CA ILE A 102 -12.51 2.28 17.97
C ILE A 102 -13.08 1.48 16.79
N PHE A 103 -12.22 1.00 15.87
CA PHE A 103 -12.65 0.39 14.60
C PHE A 103 -13.67 -0.74 14.77
N PRO A 104 -13.46 -1.75 15.65
CA PRO A 104 -14.40 -2.88 15.76
C PRO A 104 -15.84 -2.45 16.07
N LEU A 105 -15.99 -1.39 16.88
CA LEU A 105 -17.29 -0.82 17.20
C LEU A 105 -17.80 0.10 16.08
N ALA A 106 -16.91 0.91 15.51
CA ALA A 106 -17.26 1.94 14.53
C ALA A 106 -17.60 1.36 13.13
N VAL A 107 -17.16 0.15 12.80
CA VAL A 107 -17.52 -0.54 11.54
C VAL A 107 -19.03 -0.72 11.40
N ILE A 108 -19.73 -0.99 12.51
CA ILE A 108 -21.20 -1.13 12.51
C ILE A 108 -21.86 0.16 12.02
N MET A 109 -21.32 1.31 12.42
CA MET A 109 -21.80 2.63 11.99
C MET A 109 -21.45 2.93 10.53
N ALA A 110 -20.35 2.37 10.02
CA ALA A 110 -19.93 2.52 8.63
C ALA A 110 -20.71 1.63 7.65
N LEU A 111 -21.41 0.60 8.15
CA LEU A 111 -22.09 -0.42 7.34
C LEU A 111 -23.05 0.16 6.29
N PRO A 112 -23.90 1.18 6.59
CA PRO A 112 -24.78 1.76 5.58
C PRO A 112 -24.01 2.36 4.39
N VAL A 113 -22.90 3.04 4.66
CA VAL A 113 -22.05 3.63 3.62
C VAL A 113 -21.38 2.54 2.79
N ILE A 114 -20.92 1.47 3.43
CA ILE A 114 -20.31 0.32 2.76
C ILE A 114 -21.33 -0.39 1.87
N LEU A 115 -22.56 -0.61 2.36
CA LEU A 115 -23.62 -1.28 1.62
C LEU A 115 -23.98 -0.52 0.35
N ILE A 116 -24.04 0.81 0.42
CA ILE A 116 -24.28 1.69 -0.74
C ILE A 116 -23.05 1.78 -1.64
N GLY A 117 -21.85 1.79 -1.06
CA GLY A 117 -20.60 1.91 -1.80
C GLY A 117 -20.23 0.66 -2.59
N PHE A 118 -20.68 -0.51 -2.16
CA PHE A 118 -20.34 -1.77 -2.82
C PHE A 118 -20.86 -1.86 -4.27
N PRO A 119 -22.13 -1.55 -4.59
CA PRO A 119 -22.59 -1.44 -5.98
C PRO A 119 -21.77 -0.47 -6.83
N VAL A 120 -21.43 0.70 -6.29
CA VAL A 120 -20.63 1.71 -7.00
C VAL A 120 -19.24 1.16 -7.31
N LEU A 121 -18.64 0.44 -6.37
CA LEU A 121 -17.37 -0.22 -6.59
C LEU A 121 -17.44 -1.26 -7.70
N LEU A 122 -18.51 -2.07 -7.79
CA LEU A 122 -18.65 -3.03 -8.88
C LEU A 122 -18.75 -2.34 -10.24
N VAL A 123 -19.41 -1.18 -10.29
CA VAL A 123 -19.45 -0.36 -11.52
C VAL A 123 -18.06 0.16 -11.87
N ILE A 124 -17.29 0.66 -10.89
CA ILE A 124 -15.93 1.13 -11.12
C ILE A 124 -15.01 -0.01 -11.55
N GLU A 125 -15.10 -1.17 -10.90
CA GLU A 125 -14.36 -2.39 -11.25
C GLU A 125 -14.68 -2.81 -12.69
N TYR A 126 -15.96 -2.79 -13.06
CA TYR A 126 -16.40 -3.07 -14.43
C TYR A 126 -15.79 -2.09 -15.44
N ILE A 127 -15.75 -0.80 -15.14
CA ILE A 127 -15.19 0.22 -16.03
C ILE A 127 -13.66 0.09 -16.12
N PHE A 128 -12.97 -0.07 -15.00
CA PHE A 128 -11.52 -0.04 -14.96
C PHE A 128 -10.91 -1.33 -15.48
N ILE A 129 -11.46 -2.46 -15.04
CA ILE A 129 -10.94 -3.79 -15.32
C ILE A 129 -11.69 -4.39 -16.52
N ARG A 130 -12.99 -4.68 -16.42
CA ARG A 130 -13.68 -5.42 -17.51
C ARG A 130 -13.75 -4.68 -18.84
N LYS A 131 -13.80 -3.34 -18.85
CA LYS A 131 -13.70 -2.54 -20.08
C LYS A 131 -12.26 -2.24 -20.51
N GLY A 132 -11.25 -2.69 -19.76
CA GLY A 132 -9.83 -2.51 -20.05
C GLY A 132 -9.37 -1.06 -19.99
N MET A 133 -10.10 -0.18 -19.29
CA MET A 133 -9.74 1.25 -19.20
C MET A 133 -8.37 1.42 -18.52
N LEU A 134 -8.05 0.59 -17.53
CA LEU A 134 -6.81 0.70 -16.78
C LEU A 134 -5.58 0.35 -17.63
N VAL A 135 -5.65 -0.74 -18.41
CA VAL A 135 -4.58 -1.14 -19.34
C VAL A 135 -4.43 -0.13 -20.49
N ARG A 136 -5.54 0.41 -21.01
CA ARG A 136 -5.48 1.51 -21.99
C ARG A 136 -4.82 2.77 -21.40
N GLY A 137 -5.09 3.07 -20.13
CA GLY A 137 -4.42 4.13 -19.39
C GLY A 137 -2.91 3.92 -19.34
N LEU A 138 -2.46 2.72 -18.95
CA LEU A 138 -1.03 2.37 -18.94
C LEU A 138 -0.38 2.53 -20.33
N LYS A 139 -1.02 2.01 -21.38
CA LYS A 139 -0.54 2.17 -22.77
C LYS A 139 -0.47 3.64 -23.20
N THR A 140 -1.38 4.48 -22.70
CA THR A 140 -1.38 5.92 -22.98
C THR A 140 -0.21 6.62 -22.29
N ILE A 141 0.07 6.27 -21.03
CA ILE A 141 1.24 6.76 -20.29
C ILE A 141 2.53 6.31 -20.99
N GLU A 142 2.63 5.04 -21.37
CA GLU A 142 3.75 4.48 -22.12
C GLU A 142 4.05 5.31 -23.40
N LYS A 143 3.00 5.59 -24.18
CA LYS A 143 3.10 6.39 -25.41
C LYS A 143 3.43 7.86 -25.16
N MET A 144 2.84 8.46 -24.13
CA MET A 144 2.98 9.89 -23.84
C MET A 144 4.33 10.23 -23.18
N MET A 145 4.81 9.35 -22.30
CA MET A 145 6.03 9.56 -21.51
C MET A 145 7.25 8.85 -22.11
N HIS A 146 7.07 8.04 -23.16
CA HIS A 146 8.11 7.16 -23.73
C HIS A 146 8.74 6.23 -22.70
N TRP A 147 7.97 5.85 -21.68
CA TRP A 147 8.39 4.89 -20.67
C TRP A 147 8.05 3.48 -21.13
N GLN A 148 8.85 2.48 -20.75
CA GLN A 148 8.53 1.07 -20.99
C GLN A 148 7.96 0.45 -19.71
N ILE A 149 7.04 -0.49 -19.86
CA ILE A 149 6.45 -1.22 -18.73
C ILE A 149 7.09 -2.61 -18.68
N ILE A 150 7.69 -2.94 -17.53
CA ILE A 150 8.31 -4.24 -17.28
C ILE A 150 7.73 -4.89 -16.03
N HIS A 151 7.91 -6.20 -15.91
CA HIS A 151 7.50 -6.96 -14.72
C HIS A 151 8.71 -7.30 -13.84
N ILE A 152 8.73 -6.78 -12.61
CA ILE A 152 9.73 -7.12 -11.60
C ILE A 152 8.97 -7.56 -10.34
N PRO A 153 9.03 -8.83 -9.95
CA PRO A 153 8.28 -9.31 -8.80
C PRO A 153 8.78 -8.65 -7.50
N LYS A 154 7.85 -8.27 -6.61
CA LYS A 154 8.20 -7.63 -5.34
C LYS A 154 9.02 -8.58 -4.44
N PRO A 155 9.91 -8.06 -3.57
CA PRO A 155 10.78 -8.88 -2.72
C PRO A 155 10.03 -9.84 -1.80
N HIS A 156 8.83 -9.47 -1.36
CA HIS A 156 8.00 -10.25 -0.43
C HIS A 156 7.01 -11.20 -1.13
N ARG A 157 7.00 -11.27 -2.47
CA ARG A 157 6.09 -12.15 -3.22
C ARG A 157 6.41 -13.62 -2.97
N GLY A 158 5.36 -14.44 -2.78
CA GLY A 158 5.51 -15.88 -2.52
C GLY A 158 5.88 -16.23 -1.08
N LEU A 159 5.98 -15.26 -0.17
CA LEU A 159 5.82 -15.56 1.26
C LEU A 159 4.40 -16.10 1.42
N ALA A 160 4.27 -17.34 1.89
CA ALA A 160 2.98 -17.99 2.08
C ALA A 160 2.04 -17.05 2.86
N GLU A 161 1.13 -16.39 2.13
CA GLU A 161 -0.04 -15.70 2.69
C GLU A 161 -0.95 -16.73 3.39
N ASP A 162 -0.79 -18.00 3.03
CA ASP A 162 -1.37 -19.15 3.68
C ASP A 162 -0.86 -19.30 5.11
N LYS A 163 -1.75 -18.99 6.06
CA LYS A 163 -1.71 -19.32 7.50
C LYS A 163 -1.06 -18.30 8.43
N ALA A 164 -0.93 -17.03 8.05
CA ALA A 164 -0.90 -15.99 9.08
C ALA A 164 -2.32 -15.86 9.66
N LYS A 165 -2.49 -16.14 10.96
CA LYS A 165 -3.80 -16.03 11.61
C LYS A 165 -4.26 -14.58 11.47
N MET A 166 -5.53 -14.37 11.11
CA MET A 166 -6.17 -13.04 10.96
C MET A 166 -5.99 -12.09 12.17
N ASN A 167 -5.55 -12.63 13.32
CA ASN A 167 -5.25 -11.91 14.56
C ASN A 167 -3.77 -11.51 14.72
N GLU A 168 -2.90 -11.80 13.74
CA GLU A 168 -1.50 -11.41 13.80
C GLU A 168 -1.34 -9.92 13.52
N PHE A 169 -0.66 -9.25 14.45
CA PHE A 169 -0.43 -7.81 14.40
C PHE A 169 0.36 -7.38 13.14
N SER A 170 1.15 -8.27 12.54
CA SER A 170 1.81 -8.08 11.25
C SER A 170 0.82 -7.85 10.10
N GLN A 171 -0.28 -8.62 10.05
CA GLN A 171 -1.33 -8.43 9.03
C GLN A 171 -2.06 -7.10 9.23
N HIS A 172 -2.30 -6.71 10.49
CA HIS A 172 -2.85 -5.40 10.79
C HIS A 172 -1.93 -4.27 10.30
N VAL A 173 -0.60 -4.39 10.43
CA VAL A 173 0.37 -3.38 9.94
C VAL A 173 0.34 -3.27 8.41
N ILE A 174 0.29 -4.41 7.69
CA ILE A 174 0.21 -4.43 6.22
C ILE A 174 -1.03 -3.69 5.73
N HIS A 175 -2.20 -4.05 6.27
CA HIS A 175 -3.45 -3.37 5.90
C HIS A 175 -3.49 -1.92 6.37
N PHE A 176 -2.87 -1.62 7.53
CA PHE A 176 -2.84 -0.28 8.09
C PHE A 176 -2.03 0.70 7.23
N ASN A 177 -0.99 0.25 6.54
CA ASN A 177 -0.18 1.09 5.65
C ASN A 177 -1.00 1.78 4.52
N HIS A 178 -2.18 1.25 4.22
CA HIS A 178 -3.05 1.75 3.16
C HIS A 178 -4.22 2.60 3.68
N VAL A 179 -4.36 2.74 5.00
CA VAL A 179 -5.47 3.44 5.66
C VAL A 179 -5.46 4.95 5.47
N PRO A 180 -4.32 5.66 5.55
CA PRO A 180 -4.33 7.11 5.46
C PRO A 180 -4.90 7.67 4.16
N GLN A 181 -4.69 6.95 3.04
CA GLN A 181 -5.22 7.36 1.75
C GLN A 181 -6.75 7.45 1.78
N GLY A 182 -7.43 6.45 2.34
CA GLY A 182 -8.90 6.43 2.41
C GLY A 182 -9.47 7.53 3.33
N ALA A 183 -8.81 7.80 4.46
CA ALA A 183 -9.24 8.83 5.41
C ALA A 183 -9.09 10.25 4.84
N PHE A 184 -7.91 10.57 4.33
CA PHE A 184 -7.61 11.90 3.77
C PHE A 184 -8.41 12.19 2.51
N LEU A 185 -8.68 11.18 1.68
CA LEU A 185 -9.53 11.30 0.51
C LEU A 185 -10.98 11.64 0.87
N GLY A 186 -11.50 11.10 1.97
CA GLY A 186 -12.83 11.43 2.47
C GLY A 186 -12.93 12.86 2.99
N LEU A 187 -11.95 13.30 3.78
CA LEU A 187 -11.87 14.69 4.22
C LEU A 187 -11.74 15.64 3.02
N PHE A 188 -10.93 15.28 2.03
CA PHE A 188 -10.74 16.06 0.81
C PHE A 188 -12.02 16.16 -0.02
N ALA A 189 -12.77 15.05 -0.16
CA ALA A 189 -14.05 15.04 -0.86
C ALA A 189 -15.06 15.99 -0.21
N TRP A 190 -15.16 15.98 1.12
CA TRP A 190 -16.01 16.92 1.84
C TRP A 190 -15.56 18.37 1.66
N LEU A 191 -14.28 18.66 1.88
CA LEU A 191 -13.76 20.03 1.77
C LEU A 191 -13.93 20.62 0.36
N ILE A 192 -13.78 19.82 -0.70
CA ILE A 192 -14.04 20.27 -2.07
C ILE A 192 -15.51 20.58 -2.27
N VAL A 193 -16.42 19.71 -1.81
CA VAL A 193 -17.86 19.92 -1.99
C VAL A 193 -18.34 21.13 -1.20
N HIS A 194 -17.91 21.23 0.06
CA HIS A 194 -18.16 22.37 0.93
C HIS A 194 -17.71 23.67 0.27
N TRP A 195 -16.49 23.68 -0.27
CA TRP A 195 -15.93 24.83 -0.95
C TRP A 195 -16.63 25.18 -2.28
N THR A 196 -16.90 24.18 -3.12
CA THR A 196 -17.38 24.39 -4.50
C THR A 196 -18.85 24.76 -4.54
N PHE A 197 -19.67 24.10 -3.71
CA PHE A 197 -21.12 24.21 -3.80
C PHE A 197 -21.72 25.12 -2.74
N ASN A 198 -21.02 25.39 -1.62
CA ASN A 198 -21.46 26.24 -0.51
C ASN A 198 -22.97 26.11 -0.23
N LEU A 199 -23.43 24.87 -0.02
CA LEU A 199 -24.85 24.55 0.02
C LEU A 199 -25.45 25.03 1.34
N GLU A 200 -26.62 25.66 1.30
CA GLU A 200 -27.34 26.10 2.51
C GLU A 200 -27.81 24.91 3.38
N SER A 201 -27.94 23.72 2.79
CA SER A 201 -28.36 22.50 3.50
C SER A 201 -27.18 21.59 3.79
N TRP A 202 -26.85 21.47 5.07
CA TRP A 202 -25.84 20.53 5.58
C TRP A 202 -26.08 19.08 5.15
N GLY A 203 -27.35 18.64 5.09
CA GLY A 203 -27.69 17.28 4.67
C GLY A 203 -27.36 16.98 3.21
N LEU A 204 -27.61 17.94 2.30
CA LEU A 204 -27.25 17.81 0.89
C LEU A 204 -25.73 17.80 0.70
N GLU A 205 -25.02 18.63 1.45
CA GLU A 205 -23.56 18.68 1.41
C GLU A 205 -22.91 17.35 1.81
N ILE A 206 -23.42 16.72 2.88
CA ILE A 206 -22.98 15.39 3.30
C ILE A 206 -23.33 14.34 2.25
N LEU A 207 -24.50 14.41 1.63
CA LEU A 207 -24.91 13.45 0.61
C LEU A 207 -23.98 13.49 -0.61
N PHE A 208 -23.72 14.69 -1.15
CA PHE A 208 -22.83 14.86 -2.30
C PHE A 208 -21.38 14.50 -1.99
N SER A 209 -20.87 14.92 -0.83
CA SER A 209 -19.51 14.58 -0.40
C SER A 209 -19.34 13.08 -0.14
N THR A 210 -20.34 12.42 0.45
CA THR A 210 -20.35 10.97 0.64
C THR A 210 -20.38 10.24 -0.70
N GLY A 211 -21.20 10.70 -1.65
CA GLY A 211 -21.23 10.15 -3.01
C GLY A 211 -19.88 10.27 -3.73
N LEU A 212 -19.27 11.47 -3.70
CA LEU A 212 -17.94 11.70 -4.25
C LEU A 212 -16.89 10.83 -3.56
N TYR A 213 -16.94 10.75 -2.22
CA TYR A 213 -16.04 9.93 -1.44
C TYR A 213 -16.11 8.45 -1.82
N ILE A 214 -17.32 7.89 -1.94
CA ILE A 214 -17.53 6.49 -2.35
C ILE A 214 -16.91 6.22 -3.73
N VAL A 215 -17.11 7.13 -4.69
CA VAL A 215 -16.55 6.98 -6.04
C VAL A 215 -15.02 7.00 -6.00
N LEU A 216 -14.43 7.97 -5.30
CA LEU A 216 -12.99 8.10 -5.15
C LEU A 216 -12.38 6.89 -4.43
N LEU A 217 -13.04 6.42 -3.37
CA LEU A 217 -12.63 5.25 -2.60
C LEU A 217 -12.70 3.97 -3.43
N GLY A 218 -13.75 3.80 -4.24
CA GLY A 218 -13.88 2.68 -5.18
C GLY A 218 -12.79 2.67 -6.24
N ALA A 219 -12.50 3.83 -6.85
CA ALA A 219 -11.42 3.98 -7.82
C ALA A 219 -10.06 3.64 -7.20
N LEU A 220 -9.78 4.17 -6.01
CA LEU A 220 -8.56 3.88 -5.26
C LEU A 220 -8.45 2.38 -4.86
N GLY A 221 -9.58 1.75 -4.53
CA GLY A 221 -9.65 0.32 -4.22
C GLY A 221 -9.25 -0.55 -5.41
N VAL A 222 -9.86 -0.30 -6.57
CA VAL A 222 -9.57 -1.03 -7.81
C VAL A 222 -8.14 -0.78 -8.28
N LEU A 223 -7.66 0.46 -8.24
CA LEU A 223 -6.29 0.83 -8.64
C LEU A 223 -5.24 0.11 -7.82
N ASN A 224 -5.37 0.10 -6.49
CA ASN A 224 -4.38 -0.54 -5.63
C ASN A 224 -4.40 -2.07 -5.80
N ALA A 225 -5.58 -2.69 -5.91
CA ALA A 225 -5.68 -4.12 -6.16
C ALA A 225 -5.06 -4.52 -7.52
N ALA A 226 -5.30 -3.72 -8.56
CA ALA A 226 -4.73 -3.96 -9.88
C ALA A 226 -3.20 -3.78 -9.91
N PHE A 227 -2.68 -2.67 -9.37
CA PHE A 227 -1.25 -2.35 -9.41
C PHE A 227 -0.39 -3.15 -8.43
N GLU A 228 -0.99 -4.00 -7.62
CA GLU A 228 -0.29 -5.06 -6.90
C GLU A 228 0.32 -6.13 -7.85
N SER A 229 -0.02 -6.09 -9.14
CA SER A 229 0.52 -7.01 -10.17
C SER A 229 2.01 -6.80 -10.53
N ASP A 230 2.80 -6.18 -9.66
CA ASP A 230 4.27 -6.04 -9.77
C ASP A 230 4.79 -5.43 -11.08
N LEU A 231 4.13 -4.37 -11.53
CA LEU A 231 4.53 -3.61 -12.70
C LEU A 231 5.46 -2.46 -12.32
N VAL A 232 6.46 -2.23 -13.17
CA VAL A 232 7.46 -1.18 -13.01
C VAL A 232 7.59 -0.39 -14.30
N PHE A 233 7.55 0.94 -14.19
CA PHE A 233 7.90 1.85 -15.28
C PHE A 233 9.41 2.00 -15.37
N VAL A 234 9.94 1.85 -16.58
CA VAL A 234 11.32 2.16 -16.94
C VAL A 234 11.31 3.50 -17.67
N ASP A 235 12.01 4.48 -17.12
CA ASP A 235 12.32 5.74 -17.80
C ASP A 235 13.72 5.61 -18.43
N PRO A 236 13.83 5.38 -19.77
CA PRO A 236 15.12 5.19 -20.41
C PRO A 236 15.99 6.46 -20.39
N SER A 237 15.36 7.64 -20.36
CA SER A 237 16.06 8.93 -20.39
C SER A 237 16.73 9.26 -19.06
N LYS A 238 16.16 8.80 -17.94
CA LYS A 238 16.71 9.02 -16.59
C LYS A 238 17.35 7.78 -15.98
N GLY A 239 17.31 6.63 -16.68
CA GLY A 239 17.79 5.35 -16.17
C GLY A 239 17.10 4.95 -14.85
N ARG A 240 15.84 5.35 -14.66
CA ARG A 240 15.12 5.19 -13.39
C ARG A 240 14.00 4.18 -13.53
N LEU A 241 13.90 3.30 -12.54
CA LEU A 241 12.78 2.41 -12.35
C LEU A 241 11.83 2.98 -11.30
N VAL A 242 10.54 3.04 -11.61
CA VAL A 242 9.51 3.47 -10.69
C VAL A 242 8.37 2.45 -10.70
N PRO A 243 8.13 1.72 -9.60
CA PRO A 243 6.96 0.87 -9.47
C PRO A 243 5.67 1.66 -9.75
N VAL A 244 4.72 1.04 -10.46
CA VAL A 244 3.49 1.73 -10.94
C VAL A 244 2.65 2.24 -9.75
N ASP A 245 2.57 1.46 -8.68
CA ASP A 245 1.90 1.83 -7.43
C ASP A 245 2.57 3.04 -6.77
N GLN A 246 3.90 3.05 -6.66
CA GLN A 246 4.66 4.19 -6.12
C GLN A 246 4.52 5.45 -6.98
N TRP A 247 4.47 5.30 -8.30
CA TRP A 247 4.21 6.42 -9.20
C TRP A 247 2.83 7.03 -8.97
N LEU A 248 1.78 6.20 -8.88
CA LEU A 248 0.43 6.67 -8.57
C LEU A 248 0.39 7.40 -7.21
N GLU A 249 0.99 6.80 -6.18
CA GLU A 249 1.08 7.43 -4.86
C GLU A 249 1.83 8.76 -4.89
N SER A 250 2.87 8.88 -5.71
CA SER A 250 3.67 10.11 -5.85
C SER A 250 2.87 11.27 -6.46
N ILE A 251 1.83 10.98 -7.24
CA ILE A 251 0.93 12.00 -7.81
C ILE A 251 -0.21 12.29 -6.84
N LEU A 252 -0.81 11.24 -6.28
CA LEU A 252 -2.00 11.36 -5.44
C LEU A 252 -1.68 12.04 -4.09
N LYS A 253 -0.61 11.64 -3.41
CA LYS A 253 -0.29 12.14 -2.05
C LYS A 253 -0.06 13.65 -2.04
N PRO A 254 0.73 14.26 -2.94
CA PRO A 254 0.89 15.71 -2.97
C PRO A 254 -0.40 16.43 -3.36
N LEU A 255 -1.15 15.91 -4.34
CA LEU A 255 -2.40 16.53 -4.78
C LEU A 255 -3.42 16.63 -3.62
N VAL A 256 -3.66 15.50 -2.94
CA VAL A 256 -4.57 15.47 -1.79
C VAL A 256 -3.98 16.22 -0.61
N GLY A 257 -2.70 16.05 -0.29
CA GLY A 257 -2.06 16.69 0.86
C GLY A 257 -1.99 18.22 0.78
N ILE A 258 -1.53 18.77 -0.36
CA ILE A 258 -1.50 20.21 -0.60
C ILE A 258 -2.93 20.75 -0.67
N GLY A 259 -3.83 20.04 -1.35
CA GLY A 259 -5.24 20.40 -1.43
C GLY A 259 -5.90 20.47 -0.04
N LEU A 260 -5.65 19.51 0.84
CA LEU A 260 -6.14 19.51 2.22
C LEU A 260 -5.60 20.71 3.01
N LEU A 261 -4.29 20.96 2.98
CA LEU A 261 -3.71 22.10 3.72
C LEU A 261 -4.30 23.43 3.23
N PHE A 262 -4.43 23.58 1.91
CA PHE A 262 -5.03 24.77 1.31
C PHE A 262 -6.50 24.94 1.69
N LEU A 263 -7.32 23.90 1.51
CA LEU A 263 -8.75 23.96 1.78
C LEU A 263 -9.05 24.13 3.28
N ILE A 264 -8.34 23.41 4.15
CA ILE A 264 -8.49 23.59 5.61
C ILE A 264 -8.09 25.00 6.00
N GLY A 265 -6.92 25.48 5.57
CA GLY A 265 -6.44 26.82 5.93
C GLY A 265 -7.37 27.93 5.45
N ARG A 266 -7.85 27.81 4.20
CA ARG A 266 -8.78 28.78 3.61
C ARG A 266 -10.14 28.76 4.29
N ASN A 267 -10.77 27.58 4.44
CA ASN A 267 -12.09 27.48 5.07
C ASN A 267 -12.03 27.86 6.56
N LEU A 268 -10.93 27.55 7.25
CA LEU A 268 -10.72 27.98 8.63
C LEU A 268 -10.65 29.50 8.75
N LEU A 269 -10.00 30.18 7.81
CA LEU A 269 -9.92 31.64 7.78
C LEU A 269 -11.26 32.28 7.45
N ASP A 270 -12.01 31.69 6.53
CA ASP A 270 -13.36 32.14 6.15
C ASP A 270 -14.32 31.99 7.36
N GLU A 271 -14.28 30.85 8.03
CA GLU A 271 -15.09 30.58 9.22
C GLU A 271 -14.68 31.45 10.44
N ALA A 272 -13.41 31.84 10.55
CA ALA A 272 -12.95 32.76 11.59
C ALA A 272 -13.38 34.23 11.35
N ARG A 273 -13.88 34.56 10.16
CA ARG A 273 -14.37 35.91 9.84
C ARG A 273 -15.87 36.03 10.07
N ASP A 274 -16.63 35.08 9.55
CA ASP A 274 -18.08 35.20 9.45
C ASP A 274 -18.84 34.06 10.18
N GLY A 275 -18.12 33.11 10.81
CA GLY A 275 -18.70 31.90 11.41
C GLY A 275 -18.06 31.46 12.72
N ASN A 276 -18.00 30.14 12.94
CA ASN A 276 -17.42 29.49 14.11
C ASN A 276 -16.27 28.54 13.74
N ALA A 277 -15.04 29.07 13.75
CA ALA A 277 -13.83 28.33 13.41
C ALA A 277 -13.63 27.07 14.28
N VAL A 278 -14.05 27.10 15.55
CA VAL A 278 -13.93 25.96 16.47
C VAL A 278 -14.87 24.82 16.07
N LEU A 279 -16.11 25.14 15.69
CA LEU A 279 -17.08 24.16 15.19
C LEU A 279 -16.60 23.54 13.87
N PHE A 280 -16.02 24.34 12.97
CA PHE A 280 -15.41 23.83 11.75
C PHE A 280 -14.26 22.86 12.04
N ALA A 281 -13.35 23.21 12.95
CA ALA A 281 -12.25 22.34 13.35
C ALA A 281 -12.75 21.01 13.96
N LEU A 282 -13.79 21.05 14.80
CA LEU A 282 -14.44 19.85 15.34
C LEU A 282 -15.07 18.99 14.23
N THR A 283 -15.71 19.61 13.26
CA THR A 283 -16.34 18.94 12.11
C THR A 283 -15.29 18.25 11.25
N VAL A 284 -14.18 18.95 10.95
CA VAL A 284 -13.04 18.39 10.20
C VAL A 284 -12.46 17.16 10.91
N LEU A 285 -12.26 17.22 12.22
CA LEU A 285 -11.76 16.06 12.99
C LEU A 285 -12.75 14.91 12.99
N THR A 286 -14.04 15.19 13.17
CA THR A 286 -15.11 14.18 13.17
C THR A 286 -15.18 13.48 11.81
N LEU A 287 -15.12 14.24 10.72
CA LEU A 287 -15.11 13.70 9.36
C LEU A 287 -13.83 12.94 9.03
N LEU A 288 -12.67 13.41 9.48
CA LEU A 288 -11.40 12.70 9.30
C LEU A 288 -11.44 11.31 9.93
N TYR A 289 -11.88 11.21 11.18
CA TYR A 289 -11.97 9.92 11.87
C TYR A 289 -13.12 9.05 11.36
N GLY A 290 -14.27 9.63 11.01
CA GLY A 290 -15.37 8.91 10.38
C GLY A 290 -14.97 8.31 9.02
N ALA A 291 -14.33 9.11 8.17
CA ALA A 291 -13.80 8.65 6.88
C ALA A 291 -12.69 7.62 7.06
N ALA A 292 -11.87 7.70 8.12
CA ALA A 292 -10.88 6.68 8.42
C ALA A 292 -11.54 5.32 8.68
N VAL A 293 -12.58 5.28 9.53
CA VAL A 293 -13.30 4.03 9.82
C VAL A 293 -13.92 3.44 8.56
N VAL A 294 -14.64 4.25 7.78
CA VAL A 294 -15.27 3.81 6.52
C VAL A 294 -14.21 3.32 5.53
N GLY A 295 -13.13 4.08 5.35
CA GLY A 295 -12.04 3.76 4.44
C GLY A 295 -11.33 2.45 4.80
N ILE A 296 -11.06 2.20 6.08
CA ILE A 296 -10.49 0.94 6.57
C ILE A 296 -11.43 -0.21 6.25
N ALA A 297 -12.69 -0.11 6.67
CA ALA A 297 -13.67 -1.18 6.56
C ALA A 297 -13.93 -1.57 5.11
N PHE A 298 -14.10 -0.57 4.25
CA PHE A 298 -14.37 -0.76 2.84
C PHE A 298 -13.20 -1.39 2.09
N ARG A 299 -11.97 -0.88 2.30
CA ARG A 299 -10.77 -1.45 1.65
C ARG A 299 -10.47 -2.86 2.12
N TRP A 300 -10.58 -3.10 3.42
CA TRP A 300 -10.32 -4.42 3.98
C TRP A 300 -11.34 -5.44 3.46
N GLY A 301 -12.64 -5.12 3.50
CA GLY A 301 -13.68 -5.98 2.95
C GLY A 301 -13.49 -6.25 1.45
N TYR A 302 -13.17 -5.22 0.68
CA TYR A 302 -12.94 -5.36 -0.75
C TYR A 302 -11.72 -6.22 -1.09
N SER A 303 -10.58 -5.99 -0.42
CA SER A 303 -9.34 -6.75 -0.62
C SER A 303 -9.56 -8.25 -0.37
N ILE A 304 -10.30 -8.62 0.69
CA ILE A 304 -10.62 -10.02 0.99
C ILE A 304 -11.53 -10.63 -0.09
N TRP A 305 -12.56 -9.92 -0.54
CA TRP A 305 -13.60 -10.51 -1.40
C TRP A 305 -13.29 -10.47 -2.90
N ARG A 306 -12.59 -9.45 -3.37
CA ARG A 306 -12.43 -9.15 -4.80
C ARG A 306 -10.98 -8.84 -5.22
N GLY A 307 -10.07 -8.63 -4.26
CA GLY A 307 -8.70 -8.21 -4.53
C GLY A 307 -7.95 -9.15 -5.48
N SER A 308 -7.99 -10.46 -5.21
CA SER A 308 -7.34 -11.48 -6.06
C SER A 308 -7.91 -11.50 -7.47
N TYR A 309 -9.24 -11.55 -7.61
CA TYR A 309 -9.93 -11.55 -8.91
C TYR A 309 -9.51 -10.35 -9.78
N VAL A 310 -9.46 -9.15 -9.21
CA VAL A 310 -9.08 -7.93 -9.93
C VAL A 310 -7.61 -7.93 -10.32
N ARG A 311 -6.74 -8.40 -9.43
CA ARG A 311 -5.31 -8.55 -9.69
C ARG A 311 -5.05 -9.54 -10.84
N ASP A 312 -5.74 -10.67 -10.84
CA ASP A 312 -5.57 -11.73 -11.84
C ASP A 312 -6.12 -11.31 -13.21
N GLU A 313 -7.32 -10.73 -13.25
CA GLU A 313 -7.96 -10.24 -14.48
C GLU A 313 -7.14 -9.09 -15.10
N PHE A 314 -6.66 -8.15 -14.28
CA PHE A 314 -5.79 -7.09 -14.76
C PHE A 314 -4.45 -7.62 -15.26
N GLY A 315 -3.85 -8.58 -14.53
CA GLY A 315 -2.62 -9.25 -14.95
C GLY A 315 -2.77 -9.92 -16.33
N ALA A 316 -3.89 -10.61 -16.57
CA ALA A 316 -4.18 -11.21 -17.87
C ALA A 316 -4.28 -10.16 -19.00
N GLN A 317 -4.97 -9.04 -18.76
CA GLN A 317 -5.09 -7.96 -19.75
C GLN A 317 -3.75 -7.30 -20.07
N VAL A 318 -2.88 -7.14 -19.06
CA VAL A 318 -1.53 -6.63 -19.23
C VAL A 318 -0.67 -7.58 -20.06
N ILE A 319 -0.76 -8.89 -19.80
CA ILE A 319 -0.07 -9.92 -20.60
C ILE A 319 -0.53 -9.86 -22.06
N GLU A 320 -1.84 -9.76 -22.30
CA GLU A 320 -2.40 -9.74 -23.66
C GLU A 320 -2.05 -8.45 -24.42
N THR A 321 -2.10 -7.29 -23.75
CA THR A 321 -1.98 -5.99 -24.42
C THR A 321 -0.54 -5.48 -24.50
N LEU A 322 0.26 -5.70 -23.44
CA LEU A 322 1.60 -5.13 -23.29
C LEU A 322 2.69 -6.21 -23.40
N ASN A 323 2.37 -7.48 -23.12
CA ASN A 323 3.30 -8.61 -23.11
C ASN A 323 4.67 -8.28 -22.46
N PRO A 324 4.69 -7.80 -21.20
CA PRO A 324 5.91 -7.30 -20.59
C PRO A 324 6.89 -8.45 -20.33
N LEU A 325 8.18 -8.16 -20.58
CA LEU A 325 9.27 -9.03 -20.16
C LEU A 325 9.44 -8.97 -18.64
N SER A 326 9.81 -10.10 -18.05
CA SER A 326 10.15 -10.15 -16.63
C SER A 326 11.64 -10.22 -16.38
N TYR A 327 12.09 -9.40 -15.43
CA TYR A 327 13.49 -9.21 -15.08
C TYR A 327 13.75 -9.64 -13.63
N ASP A 328 14.92 -10.22 -13.41
CA ASP A 328 15.54 -10.25 -12.09
C ASP A 328 16.40 -9.00 -11.92
N LEU A 329 16.24 -8.36 -10.77
CA LEU A 329 17.07 -7.25 -10.36
C LEU A 329 18.18 -7.82 -9.49
N THR A 330 19.43 -7.70 -9.92
CA THR A 330 20.58 -8.02 -9.07
C THR A 330 21.45 -6.79 -8.90
N ARG A 331 21.79 -6.45 -7.66
CA ARG A 331 22.68 -5.33 -7.38
C ARG A 331 24.06 -5.85 -7.00
N THR A 332 25.04 -5.57 -7.83
CA THR A 332 26.43 -5.98 -7.61
C THR A 332 27.32 -4.73 -7.59
N LYS A 333 28.03 -4.49 -6.48
CA LYS A 333 29.02 -3.39 -6.34
C LYS A 333 28.48 -2.01 -6.75
N GLY A 334 27.23 -1.71 -6.38
CA GLY A 334 26.59 -0.43 -6.67
C GLY A 334 26.01 -0.30 -8.08
N ARG A 335 26.16 -1.30 -8.95
CA ARG A 335 25.50 -1.37 -10.26
C ARG A 335 24.26 -2.25 -10.18
N ILE A 336 23.20 -1.84 -10.87
CA ILE A 336 21.98 -2.63 -11.03
C ILE A 336 22.10 -3.38 -12.36
N GLU A 337 22.09 -4.69 -12.29
CA GLU A 337 22.13 -5.59 -13.43
C GLU A 337 20.73 -6.19 -13.62
N PHE A 338 20.25 -6.15 -14.86
CA PHE A 338 18.95 -6.70 -15.24
C PHE A 338 19.17 -7.96 -16.04
N HIS A 339 18.72 -9.09 -15.49
CA HIS A 339 18.70 -10.35 -16.21
C HIS A 339 17.28 -10.61 -16.68
N VAL A 340 17.07 -10.55 -18.01
CA VAL A 340 15.83 -11.02 -18.62
C VAL A 340 15.72 -12.50 -18.31
N ARG A 341 14.65 -12.91 -17.64
CA ARG A 341 14.38 -14.32 -17.35
C ARG A 341 13.49 -14.93 -18.43
N MET A 342 12.30 -14.36 -18.57
CA MET A 342 11.21 -14.91 -19.37
C MET A 342 10.06 -13.88 -19.49
N VAL A 343 9.02 -14.22 -20.25
CA VAL A 343 7.80 -13.42 -20.35
C VAL A 343 7.02 -13.47 -19.03
N MET A 344 6.32 -12.38 -18.67
CA MET A 344 5.53 -12.31 -17.43
C MET A 344 4.56 -13.49 -17.25
N LYS A 345 3.92 -13.96 -18.33
CA LYS A 345 3.00 -15.11 -18.31
C LYS A 345 3.66 -16.38 -17.79
N GLU A 346 4.83 -16.73 -18.32
CA GLU A 346 5.61 -17.91 -17.92
C GLU A 346 6.09 -17.77 -16.48
N ARG A 347 6.47 -16.54 -16.09
CA ARG A 347 6.92 -16.27 -14.74
C ARG A 347 5.82 -16.39 -13.68
N LEU A 348 4.61 -15.94 -13.98
CA LEU A 348 3.50 -16.07 -13.02
C LEU A 348 3.12 -17.54 -12.79
N ASN A 349 3.14 -18.35 -13.85
CA ASN A 349 2.89 -19.79 -13.75
C ASN A 349 3.98 -20.50 -12.92
N THR A 350 5.25 -20.17 -13.14
CA THR A 350 6.35 -20.73 -12.34
C THR A 350 6.31 -20.24 -10.89
N LEU A 351 5.97 -18.98 -10.62
CA LEU A 351 5.81 -18.48 -9.25
C LEU A 351 4.65 -19.15 -8.50
N SER A 352 3.58 -19.56 -9.19
CA SER A 352 2.51 -20.37 -8.57
C SER A 352 2.91 -21.82 -8.30
N GLU A 353 3.87 -22.36 -9.07
CA GLU A 353 4.42 -23.72 -8.86
C GLU A 353 5.59 -23.74 -7.86
N VAL A 354 6.25 -22.61 -7.64
CA VAL A 354 7.43 -22.46 -6.78
C VAL A 354 7.01 -22.29 -5.31
N SER A 355 6.38 -23.33 -4.75
CA SER A 355 6.98 -23.93 -3.56
C SER A 355 8.14 -24.77 -4.07
N ILE A 356 9.32 -24.18 -4.29
CA ILE A 356 10.52 -25.00 -4.40
C ILE A 356 10.62 -25.66 -3.02
N GLU A 357 10.13 -26.91 -2.92
CA GLU A 357 10.69 -27.88 -2.01
C GLU A 357 12.20 -27.79 -2.24
N GLN A 358 12.87 -27.07 -1.35
CA GLN A 358 14.31 -27.19 -1.23
C GLN A 358 14.52 -28.67 -0.99
N LEU A 359 15.11 -29.37 -1.98
CA LEU A 359 15.38 -30.80 -1.89
C LEU A 359 16.00 -31.05 -0.51
N SER A 360 15.26 -31.75 0.33
CA SER A 360 15.76 -32.14 1.63
C SER A 360 16.95 -33.08 1.44
N PHE A 361 17.76 -33.29 2.48
CA PHE A 361 18.83 -34.29 2.40
C PHE A 361 18.31 -35.69 2.04
N ALA A 362 17.03 -35.98 2.32
CA ALA A 362 16.37 -37.21 1.89
C ALA A 362 16.12 -37.21 0.37
N ASP A 363 15.65 -36.10 -0.19
CA ASP A 363 15.39 -35.99 -1.64
C ASP A 363 16.70 -36.01 -2.46
N LEU A 364 17.79 -35.47 -1.89
CA LEU A 364 19.14 -35.57 -2.47
C LEU A 364 19.71 -37.00 -2.41
N GLN A 365 19.23 -37.85 -1.49
CA GLN A 365 19.59 -39.27 -1.42
C GLN A 365 18.75 -40.13 -2.36
N GLU A 366 17.55 -39.69 -2.73
CA GLU A 366 16.65 -40.34 -3.70
C GLU A 366 16.94 -39.97 -5.15
N LEU A 367 17.81 -38.97 -5.40
CA LEU A 367 18.30 -38.69 -6.74
C LEU A 367 18.97 -39.95 -7.34
N PRO A 368 18.59 -40.38 -8.56
CA PRO A 368 19.19 -41.54 -9.18
C PRO A 368 20.70 -41.33 -9.29
N ALA A 369 21.47 -42.27 -8.74
CA ALA A 369 22.92 -42.24 -8.85
C ALA A 369 23.30 -42.14 -10.34
N SER A 370 24.05 -41.11 -10.72
CA SER A 370 24.53 -40.99 -12.09
C SER A 370 25.34 -42.23 -12.44
N GLU A 371 25.15 -42.77 -13.65
CA GLU A 371 25.89 -43.95 -14.14
C GLU A 371 27.42 -43.73 -14.17
N ASN A 372 27.88 -42.49 -14.03
CA ASN A 372 29.28 -42.10 -13.99
C ASN A 372 29.76 -41.77 -12.56
N ARG A 373 29.58 -42.70 -11.62
CA ARG A 373 30.34 -42.68 -10.36
C ARG A 373 31.82 -42.88 -10.67
N GLY A 374 32.60 -41.79 -10.62
CA GLY A 374 34.03 -41.85 -10.36
C GLY A 374 34.96 -42.12 -11.55
N LYS A 375 34.53 -41.93 -12.81
CA LYS A 375 35.49 -41.81 -13.92
C LYS A 375 35.74 -40.34 -14.21
N ILE A 376 36.87 -39.84 -13.73
CA ILE A 376 37.47 -38.60 -14.20
C ILE A 376 37.75 -38.82 -15.71
N PRO A 377 37.26 -37.96 -16.62
CA PRO A 377 37.61 -38.09 -18.02
C PRO A 377 39.12 -37.87 -18.18
N ASP A 378 39.81 -38.79 -18.86
CA ASP A 378 41.26 -38.77 -19.09
C ASP A 378 41.76 -37.60 -19.96
N ASN A 379 40.90 -36.63 -20.30
CA ASN A 379 41.32 -35.46 -21.05
C ASN A 379 40.45 -34.23 -20.73
N PRO A 380 40.96 -33.23 -19.99
CA PRO A 380 40.33 -31.94 -19.86
C PRO A 380 40.78 -31.07 -21.04
N LEU A 381 39.96 -31.02 -22.09
CA LEU A 381 39.97 -29.94 -23.07
C LEU A 381 38.61 -29.27 -23.10
#